data_AF-A0A958E6I9-F1
#
_entry.id   AF-A0A958E6I9-F1
#
_cell.length_a   1.000
_cell.length_b   1.000
_cell.length_c   1.000
_cell.angle_alpha   90.00
_cell.angle_beta   90.00
_cell.angle_gamma   90.00
#
_symmetry.space_group_name_H-M   'P 1'
#
loop_
_entity.id
_entity.type
_entity.pdbx_description
1 polymer ?
#
loop_
_entity_poly.entity_id
_entity_poly.type
_entity_poly.pdbx_seq_one_letter_code
_entity_poly.pdbx_strand_id
1 'polypeptide(L)'
;MKTKGFTLIELILAMLILSILGIYTWISLDASFKTQQTVERFASLYESASAVLEKITLDVGQMFVVPSNQNLTYMIGRDNEISFTSLSHSPLTSESTECEQTEISYKTESNPNRQNLLLLLRNETRFIDGPKEEKEEENFEIVTGQLSTLKLEYSKDGVDYVSLWDTTNRDHENQLPKIVKLTIALKDSNERSDQEDKEVFFETFIDVPMSEFYMPSQKANAAGKNPNNPNAPTPSMPTPSVPTVTNPFGVSGGVGG
;
A
#
# COMPACT_ATOMS: atom_id res chain seq x y z
N MET A 1 37.67 75.30 4.89
CA MET A 1 36.80 74.10 5.05
C MET A 1 36.66 73.83 6.55
N LYS A 2 35.46 73.98 7.13
CA LYS A 2 35.24 73.69 8.56
C LYS A 2 34.93 72.20 8.71
N THR A 3 35.89 71.42 9.19
CA THR A 3 35.66 70.07 9.70
C THR A 3 34.94 70.20 11.04
N LYS A 4 33.65 69.82 11.08
CA LYS A 4 32.93 69.66 12.35
C LYS A 4 33.36 68.32 12.95
N GLY A 5 33.91 68.34 14.16
CA GLY A 5 34.21 67.13 14.93
C GLY A 5 32.91 66.48 15.42
N PHE A 6 32.88 65.14 15.43
CA PHE A 6 31.76 64.37 15.97
C PHE A 6 31.58 64.66 17.47
N THR A 7 30.32 64.76 17.91
CA THR A 7 30.01 64.94 19.32
C THR A 7 30.00 63.59 20.04
N LEU A 8 30.43 63.57 21.32
CA LEU A 8 30.45 62.34 22.13
C LEU A 8 29.06 61.69 22.24
N ILE A 9 28.00 62.50 22.29
CA ILE A 9 26.61 62.04 22.37
C ILE A 9 26.17 61.29 21.10
N GLU A 10 26.66 61.70 19.94
CA GLU A 10 26.31 61.10 18.64
C GLU A 10 26.96 59.72 18.48
N LEU A 11 28.18 59.55 18.99
CA LEU A 11 28.85 58.25 19.07
C LEU A 11 28.07 57.27 19.96
N ILE A 12 27.63 57.73 21.14
CA ILE A 12 26.86 56.91 22.08
C ILE A 12 25.51 56.52 21.47
N LEU A 13 24.84 57.45 20.77
CA LEU A 13 23.59 57.17 20.06
C LEU A 13 23.79 56.14 18.94
N ALA A 14 24.87 56.25 18.16
CA ALA A 14 25.19 55.28 17.11
C ALA A 14 25.46 53.89 17.68
N MET A 15 26.20 53.80 18.79
CA MET A 15 26.44 52.53 19.50
C MET A 15 25.15 51.92 20.07
N LEU A 16 24.24 52.76 20.60
CA LEU A 16 22.95 52.33 21.10
C LEU A 16 22.08 51.72 19.99
N ILE A 17 21.97 52.41 18.84
CA ILE A 17 21.19 51.92 17.70
C ILE A 17 21.82 50.64 17.14
N LEU A 18 23.15 50.58 17.01
CA LEU A 18 23.86 49.40 16.52
C LEU A 18 23.64 48.18 17.43
N SER A 19 23.67 48.38 18.75
CA SER A 19 23.42 47.31 19.71
C SER A 19 22.00 46.76 19.60
N ILE A 20 20.99 47.63 19.45
CA ILE A 20 19.59 47.21 19.25
C ILE A 20 19.44 46.42 17.95
N LEU A 21 20.06 46.89 16.86
CA LEU A 21 20.04 46.19 15.58
C LEU A 21 20.71 44.82 15.68
N GLY A 22 21.85 44.73 16.37
CA GLY A 22 22.54 43.47 16.60
C GLY A 22 21.66 42.45 17.34
N ILE A 23 20.98 42.88 18.41
CA ILE A 23 20.04 42.04 19.15
C ILE A 23 18.89 41.58 18.25
N TYR A 24 18.30 42.48 17.48
CA TYR A 24 17.19 42.15 16.58
C TYR A 24 17.60 41.14 15.49
N THR A 25 18.77 41.34 14.87
CA THR A 25 19.30 40.40 13.88
C THR A 25 19.55 39.02 14.48
N TRP A 26 20.06 38.96 15.72
CA TRP A 26 20.28 37.69 16.40
C TRP A 26 18.97 36.94 16.65
N ILE A 27 17.95 37.63 17.16
CA ILE A 27 16.61 37.06 17.39
C ILE A 27 16.01 36.53 16.07
N SER A 28 16.17 37.28 14.97
CA SER A 28 15.68 36.87 13.65
C SER A 28 16.40 35.63 13.11
N LEU A 29 17.71 35.50 13.34
CA LEU A 29 18.48 34.33 12.92
C LEU A 29 18.11 33.09 13.74
N ASP A 30 17.98 33.23 15.06
CA ASP A 30 17.53 32.14 15.94
C ASP A 30 16.13 31.65 15.57
N ALA A 31 15.21 32.57 15.24
CA ALA A 31 13.88 32.22 14.75
C ALA A 31 13.93 31.46 13.41
N SER A 32 14.82 31.87 12.50
CA SER A 32 15.00 31.21 11.20
C SER A 32 15.54 29.79 11.35
N PHE A 33 16.57 29.59 12.19
CA PHE A 33 17.14 28.26 12.43
C PHE A 33 16.15 27.31 13.11
N LYS A 34 15.37 27.79 14.09
CA LYS A 34 14.31 27.00 14.73
C LYS A 34 13.24 26.57 13.72
N THR A 35 12.87 27.47 12.82
CA THR A 35 11.90 27.17 11.75
C THR A 35 12.44 26.12 10.80
N GLN A 36 13.70 26.25 10.37
CA GLN A 36 14.36 25.29 9.49
C GLN A 36 14.39 23.88 10.11
N GLN A 37 14.82 23.75 11.37
CA GLN A 37 14.86 22.46 12.06
C GLN A 37 13.48 21.82 12.19
N THR A 38 12.44 22.65 12.39
CA THR A 38 11.06 22.17 12.45
C THR A 38 10.61 21.62 11.10
N VAL A 39 10.91 22.32 10.00
CA VAL A 39 10.59 21.88 8.63
C VAL A 39 11.33 20.60 8.26
N GLU A 40 12.61 20.48 8.60
CA GLU A 40 13.41 19.28 8.33
C GLU A 40 12.84 18.03 9.04
N ARG A 41 12.34 18.17 10.27
CA ARG A 41 11.68 17.06 10.98
C ARG A 41 10.36 16.65 10.34
N PHE A 42 9.55 17.61 9.88
CA PHE A 42 8.36 17.26 9.14
C PHE A 42 8.70 16.54 7.85
N ALA A 43 9.71 17.02 7.11
CA ALA A 43 10.13 16.40 5.87
C ALA A 43 10.52 14.92 6.08
N SER A 44 11.26 14.59 7.13
CA SER A 44 11.65 13.20 7.41
C SER A 44 10.47 12.30 7.78
N LEU A 45 9.48 12.82 8.53
CA LEU A 45 8.24 12.08 8.81
C LEU A 45 7.43 11.82 7.55
N TYR A 46 7.29 12.82 6.66
CA TYR A 46 6.59 12.67 5.39
C TYR A 46 7.29 11.67 4.46
N GLU A 47 8.61 11.68 4.41
CA GLU A 47 9.40 10.71 3.64
C GLU A 47 9.17 9.28 4.16
N SER A 48 9.26 9.09 5.49
CA SER A 48 9.02 7.79 6.11
C SER A 48 7.58 7.30 5.88
N ALA A 49 6.59 8.18 6.03
CA ALA A 49 5.19 7.86 5.76
C ALA A 49 4.98 7.47 4.30
N SER A 50 5.56 8.22 3.36
CA SER A 50 5.43 7.95 1.92
C SER A 50 6.01 6.58 1.56
N ALA A 51 7.19 6.23 2.09
CA ALA A 51 7.80 4.93 1.86
C ALA A 51 6.93 3.77 2.40
N VAL A 52 6.34 3.95 3.58
CA VAL A 52 5.42 2.96 4.18
C VAL A 52 4.15 2.82 3.34
N LEU A 53 3.53 3.93 2.96
CA LEU A 53 2.31 3.94 2.14
C LEU A 53 2.54 3.30 0.78
N GLU A 54 3.63 3.65 0.10
CA GLU A 54 3.99 3.10 -1.21
C GLU A 54 4.19 1.59 -1.12
N LYS A 55 4.93 1.12 -0.11
CA LYS A 55 5.19 -0.31 0.09
C LYS A 55 3.90 -1.09 0.34
N ILE A 56 3.05 -0.64 1.27
CA ILE A 56 1.77 -1.32 1.58
C ILE A 56 0.84 -1.26 0.36
N THR A 57 0.76 -0.11 -0.32
CA THR A 57 -0.09 0.07 -1.51
C THR A 57 0.32 -0.88 -2.63
N LEU A 58 1.62 -1.03 -2.87
CA LEU A 58 2.14 -1.97 -3.86
C LEU A 58 1.80 -3.42 -3.50
N ASP A 59 2.03 -3.81 -2.25
CA ASP A 59 1.77 -5.19 -1.80
C ASP A 59 0.27 -5.51 -1.84
N VAL A 60 -0.58 -4.66 -1.27
CA VAL A 60 -2.04 -4.83 -1.21
C VAL A 60 -2.69 -4.71 -2.59
N GLY A 61 -2.20 -3.80 -3.44
CA GLY A 61 -2.71 -3.62 -4.80
C GLY A 61 -2.47 -4.81 -5.72
N GLN A 62 -1.53 -5.70 -5.38
CA GLN A 62 -1.23 -6.94 -6.14
C GLN A 62 -1.78 -8.20 -5.48
N MET A 63 -2.67 -8.03 -4.51
CA MET A 63 -3.35 -9.14 -3.85
C MET A 63 -4.24 -9.90 -4.82
N PHE A 64 -4.25 -11.23 -4.68
CA PHE A 64 -5.10 -12.10 -5.49
C PHE A 64 -5.55 -13.32 -4.69
N VAL A 65 -6.71 -13.87 -5.07
CA VAL A 65 -7.27 -15.11 -4.50
C VAL A 65 -7.75 -15.98 -5.64
N VAL A 66 -7.33 -17.24 -5.63
CA VAL A 66 -7.75 -18.26 -6.59
C VAL A 66 -8.66 -19.26 -5.87
N PRO A 67 -9.93 -19.41 -6.29
CA PRO A 67 -10.83 -20.40 -5.70
C PRO A 67 -10.26 -21.82 -5.81
N SER A 68 -10.05 -22.46 -4.67
CA SER A 68 -9.50 -23.80 -4.57
C SER A 68 -10.08 -24.52 -3.37
N ASN A 69 -10.27 -25.84 -3.46
CA ASN A 69 -10.73 -26.65 -2.32
C ASN A 69 -9.74 -26.64 -1.14
N GLN A 70 -8.47 -26.27 -1.38
CA GLN A 70 -7.41 -26.26 -0.37
C GLN A 70 -7.19 -24.86 0.25
N ASN A 71 -7.85 -23.81 -0.25
CA ASN A 71 -7.69 -22.42 0.23
C ASN A 71 -6.22 -21.97 0.42
N LEU A 72 -5.33 -22.35 -0.51
CA LEU A 72 -3.91 -21.99 -0.45
C LEU A 72 -3.72 -20.48 -0.56
N THR A 73 -4.46 -19.84 -1.46
CA THR A 73 -4.45 -18.38 -1.61
C THR A 73 -5.58 -17.79 -0.79
N TYR A 74 -5.30 -16.75 -0.02
CA TYR A 74 -6.27 -16.16 0.88
C TYR A 74 -5.96 -14.70 1.17
N MET A 75 -6.91 -14.04 1.81
CA MET A 75 -6.75 -12.80 2.53
C MET A 75 -7.55 -12.88 3.82
N ILE A 76 -6.88 -12.56 4.92
CA ILE A 76 -7.44 -12.35 6.25
C ILE A 76 -6.91 -11.01 6.75
N GLY A 77 -7.80 -10.05 6.88
CA GLY A 77 -7.50 -8.70 7.32
C GLY A 77 -8.30 -8.31 8.55
N ARG A 78 -7.60 -7.76 9.55
CA ARG A 78 -8.13 -7.09 10.73
C ARG A 78 -7.76 -5.61 10.68
N ASP A 79 -8.05 -4.87 11.75
CA ASP A 79 -7.74 -3.46 11.90
C ASP A 79 -6.22 -3.16 11.92
N ASN A 80 -5.44 -4.01 12.60
CA ASN A 80 -4.00 -3.79 12.84
C ASN A 80 -3.10 -4.86 12.22
N GLU A 81 -3.69 -5.84 11.52
CA GLU A 81 -3.00 -6.97 10.93
C GLU A 81 -3.65 -7.34 9.61
N ILE A 82 -2.84 -7.71 8.63
CA ILE A 82 -3.35 -8.26 7.37
C ILE A 82 -2.38 -9.31 6.84
N SER A 83 -2.92 -10.48 6.50
CA SER A 83 -2.19 -11.59 5.91
C SER A 83 -2.87 -12.00 4.62
N PHE A 84 -2.11 -12.04 3.52
CA PHE A 84 -2.68 -12.24 2.19
C PHE A 84 -1.67 -12.77 1.19
N THR A 85 -2.19 -13.33 0.09
CA THR A 85 -1.39 -13.73 -1.06
C THR A 85 -1.27 -12.59 -2.07
N SER A 86 -0.05 -12.33 -2.55
CA SER A 86 0.26 -11.25 -3.48
C SER A 86 1.17 -11.70 -4.63
N LEU A 87 1.15 -10.94 -5.72
CA LEU A 87 2.08 -11.06 -6.85
C LEU A 87 3.26 -10.08 -6.75
N SER A 88 3.45 -9.43 -5.60
CA SER A 88 4.47 -8.39 -5.41
C SER A 88 5.87 -8.88 -5.08
N HIS A 89 6.14 -10.19 -5.20
CA HIS A 89 7.50 -10.69 -5.03
C HIS A 89 8.39 -10.18 -6.16
N SER A 90 9.46 -9.49 -5.79
CA SER A 90 10.51 -9.09 -6.72
C SER A 90 11.75 -9.95 -6.47
N PRO A 91 12.20 -10.75 -7.45
CA PRO A 91 13.45 -11.50 -7.31
C PRO A 91 14.64 -10.54 -7.16
N LEU A 92 15.60 -10.88 -6.31
CA LEU A 92 16.80 -10.05 -6.07
C LEU A 92 17.82 -10.12 -7.21
N THR A 93 17.77 -11.18 -8.02
CA THR A 93 18.71 -11.42 -9.12
C THR A 93 17.96 -11.75 -10.41
N SER A 94 18.49 -11.29 -11.54
CA SER A 94 17.88 -11.50 -12.86
C SER A 94 17.82 -12.97 -13.29
N GLU A 95 18.71 -13.80 -12.74
CA GLU A 95 18.81 -15.24 -13.05
C GLU A 95 18.02 -16.11 -12.06
N SER A 96 17.24 -15.50 -11.17
CA SER A 96 16.43 -16.22 -10.21
C SER A 96 15.27 -16.96 -10.89
N THR A 97 15.02 -18.20 -10.48
CA THR A 97 13.86 -19.00 -10.91
C THR A 97 12.72 -18.91 -9.90
N GLU A 98 12.64 -17.79 -9.20
CA GLU A 98 11.59 -17.49 -8.23
C GLU A 98 10.29 -17.11 -8.94
N CYS A 99 9.17 -17.47 -8.33
CA CYS A 99 7.84 -17.09 -8.77
C CYS A 99 7.48 -15.72 -8.18
N GLU A 100 6.70 -14.91 -8.89
CA GLU A 100 6.17 -13.63 -8.39
C GLU A 100 5.14 -13.82 -7.26
N GLN A 101 4.65 -15.05 -7.08
CA GLN A 101 3.69 -15.41 -6.05
C GLN A 101 4.33 -15.47 -4.66
N THR A 102 3.76 -14.75 -3.71
CA THR A 102 4.24 -14.72 -2.33
C THR A 102 3.09 -14.53 -1.34
N GLU A 103 3.37 -14.82 -0.08
CA GLU A 103 2.47 -14.59 1.03
C GLU A 103 3.06 -13.51 1.94
N ILE A 104 2.29 -12.45 2.16
CA ILE A 104 2.72 -11.26 2.89
C ILE A 104 1.85 -11.12 4.14
N SER A 105 2.49 -10.84 5.26
CA SER A 105 1.82 -10.54 6.52
C SER A 105 2.35 -9.23 7.08
N TYR A 106 1.44 -8.32 7.41
CA TYR A 106 1.72 -7.12 8.17
C TYR A 106 1.13 -7.23 9.56
N LYS A 107 1.92 -6.90 10.57
CA LYS A 107 1.45 -6.82 11.96
C LYS A 107 2.08 -5.65 12.68
N THR A 108 1.39 -5.15 13.70
CA THR A 108 1.94 -4.12 14.59
C THR A 108 2.34 -4.73 15.92
N GLU A 109 3.52 -4.37 16.41
CA GLU A 109 3.99 -4.73 17.75
C GLU A 109 4.41 -3.49 18.54
N SER A 110 4.38 -3.55 19.87
CA SER A 110 4.86 -2.44 20.71
C SER A 110 6.36 -2.25 20.54
N ASN A 111 6.82 -1.02 20.35
CA ASN A 111 8.25 -0.74 20.20
C ASN A 111 8.97 -0.84 21.56
N PRO A 112 9.95 -1.75 21.74
CA PRO A 112 10.66 -1.90 23.01
C PRO A 112 11.59 -0.72 23.31
N ASN A 113 12.03 0.01 22.29
CA ASN A 113 12.97 1.12 22.42
C ASN A 113 12.27 2.46 22.62
N ARG A 114 10.98 2.57 22.29
CA ARG A 114 10.23 3.83 22.29
C ARG A 114 8.82 3.63 22.84
N GLN A 115 8.53 4.28 23.97
CA GLN A 115 7.22 4.22 24.59
C GLN A 115 6.17 4.92 23.70
N ASN A 116 4.95 4.38 23.66
CA ASN A 116 3.82 4.87 22.87
C ASN A 116 4.02 4.85 21.35
N LEU A 117 4.97 4.07 20.83
CA LEU A 117 5.13 3.82 19.40
C LEU A 117 5.04 2.34 19.10
N LEU A 118 4.59 2.05 17.89
CA LEU A 118 4.44 0.73 17.31
C LEU A 118 5.54 0.49 16.27
N LEU A 119 5.95 -0.76 16.17
CA LEU A 119 6.71 -1.30 15.06
C LEU A 119 5.72 -1.85 14.04
N LEU A 120 5.82 -1.39 12.80
CA LEU A 120 5.19 -2.04 11.67
C LEU A 120 6.13 -3.12 11.15
N LEU A 121 5.69 -4.37 11.28
CA LEU A 121 6.43 -5.53 10.86
C LEU A 121 5.81 -6.09 9.58
N ARG A 122 6.68 -6.50 8.66
CA ARG A 122 6.30 -7.16 7.41
C ARG A 122 7.04 -8.48 7.31
N ASN A 123 6.30 -9.57 7.13
CA ASN A 123 6.87 -10.87 6.77
C ASN A 123 6.48 -11.20 5.33
N GLU A 124 7.41 -11.78 4.59
CA GLU A 124 7.21 -12.22 3.22
C GLU A 124 7.75 -13.64 3.07
N THR A 125 6.86 -14.58 2.76
CA THR A 125 7.21 -15.98 2.55
C THR A 125 6.95 -16.39 1.12
N ARG A 126 7.98 -16.98 0.49
CA ARG A 126 7.93 -17.46 -0.90
C ARG A 126 6.99 -18.66 -1.07
N PHE A 127 6.76 -19.40 0.00
CA PHE A 127 5.88 -20.55 0.03
C PHE A 127 4.50 -20.12 0.48
N ILE A 128 3.49 -20.56 -0.28
CA ILE A 128 2.09 -20.25 -0.03
C ILE A 128 1.49 -21.49 0.59
N ASP A 129 1.33 -21.41 1.89
CA ASP A 129 0.97 -22.54 2.74
C ASP A 129 -0.47 -22.44 3.26
N GLY A 130 -1.19 -21.39 2.86
CA GLY A 130 -2.53 -21.08 3.34
C GLY A 130 -2.52 -20.47 4.75
N PRO A 131 -3.72 -20.24 5.31
CA PRO A 131 -3.87 -19.63 6.63
C PRO A 131 -3.53 -20.64 7.73
N LYS A 132 -2.23 -20.76 8.06
CA LYS A 132 -1.73 -21.57 9.18
C LYS A 132 -1.38 -20.65 10.35
N GLU A 133 -1.77 -21.05 11.58
CA GLU A 133 -1.50 -20.27 12.81
C GLU A 133 -0.01 -20.27 13.21
N GLU A 134 0.73 -21.33 12.87
CA GLU A 134 2.16 -21.44 13.14
C GLU A 134 2.90 -21.60 11.81
N LYS A 135 3.59 -20.53 11.38
CA LYS A 135 4.53 -20.59 10.26
C LYS A 135 5.93 -20.83 10.79
N GLU A 136 6.64 -21.79 10.22
CA GLU A 136 7.97 -22.22 10.68
C GLU A 136 9.05 -21.14 10.45
N GLU A 137 8.81 -20.19 9.52
CA GLU A 137 9.74 -19.11 9.18
C GLU A 137 9.00 -17.77 9.13
N GLU A 138 8.85 -17.10 10.28
CA GLU A 138 8.40 -15.71 10.33
C GLU A 138 9.59 -14.77 10.48
N ASN A 139 10.22 -14.41 9.36
CA ASN A 139 11.30 -13.41 9.37
C ASN A 139 10.69 -12.02 9.14
N PHE A 140 10.29 -11.37 10.22
CA PHE A 140 9.72 -10.02 10.15
C PHE A 140 10.80 -8.96 9.89
N GLU A 141 10.62 -8.23 8.80
CA GLU A 141 11.30 -6.97 8.51
C GLU A 141 10.58 -5.82 9.23
N ILE A 142 11.35 -4.92 9.84
CA ILE A 142 10.80 -3.68 10.42
C ILE A 142 10.67 -2.65 9.30
N VAL A 143 9.43 -2.33 8.93
CA VAL A 143 9.13 -1.30 7.92
C VAL A 143 9.29 0.10 8.52
N THR A 144 8.74 0.32 9.72
CA THR A 144 8.91 1.57 10.46
C THR A 144 8.73 1.36 11.96
N GLY A 145 9.41 2.17 12.77
CA GLY A 145 9.26 2.22 14.23
C GLY A 145 8.76 3.56 14.76
N GLN A 146 8.14 4.37 13.90
CA GLN A 146 7.58 5.70 14.21
C GLN A 146 6.05 5.71 14.13
N LEU A 147 5.43 4.53 14.02
CA LEU A 147 3.99 4.40 13.89
C LEU A 147 3.32 4.65 15.25
N SER A 148 2.34 5.54 15.30
CA SER A 148 1.46 5.73 16.47
C SER A 148 0.18 4.90 16.30
N THR A 149 -0.42 4.95 15.11
CA THR A 149 -1.67 4.24 14.79
C THR A 149 -1.58 3.61 13.40
N LEU A 150 -2.07 2.37 13.27
CA LEU A 150 -2.42 1.73 12.00
C LEU A 150 -3.91 1.40 12.07
N LYS A 151 -4.64 1.62 10.99
CA LYS A 151 -6.01 1.16 10.86
C LYS A 151 -6.28 0.76 9.42
N LEU A 152 -6.76 -0.47 9.25
CA LEU A 152 -7.18 -1.04 7.99
C LEU A 152 -8.70 -1.24 7.99
N GLU A 153 -9.34 -0.80 6.92
CA GLU A 153 -10.77 -1.01 6.69
C GLU A 153 -10.99 -1.50 5.25
N TYR A 154 -11.97 -2.36 5.07
CA TYR A 154 -12.19 -3.10 3.83
C TYR A 154 -13.58 -2.81 3.27
N SER A 155 -13.69 -2.64 1.96
CA SER A 155 -14.97 -2.37 1.31
C SER A 155 -15.14 -3.16 0.01
N LYS A 156 -16.36 -3.62 -0.24
CA LYS A 156 -16.74 -4.31 -1.48
C LYS A 156 -17.03 -3.36 -2.63
N ASP A 157 -17.54 -2.19 -2.30
CA ASP A 157 -18.23 -1.25 -3.18
C ASP A 157 -17.76 0.19 -2.97
N GLY A 158 -16.88 0.43 -1.99
CA GLY A 158 -16.30 1.73 -1.66
C GLY A 158 -17.20 2.64 -0.83
N VAL A 159 -18.31 2.11 -0.30
CA VAL A 159 -19.28 2.86 0.49
C VAL A 159 -19.28 2.35 1.93
N ASP A 160 -19.50 1.04 2.10
CA ASP A 160 -19.52 0.41 3.42
C ASP A 160 -18.15 -0.17 3.74
N TYR A 161 -17.60 0.24 4.88
CA TYR A 161 -16.30 -0.19 5.36
C TYR A 161 -16.45 -1.09 6.59
N VAL A 162 -15.75 -2.23 6.58
CA VAL A 162 -15.69 -3.18 7.68
C VAL A 162 -14.25 -3.34 8.17
N SER A 163 -14.07 -3.59 9.47
CA SER A 163 -12.75 -3.75 10.10
C SER A 163 -12.18 -5.17 9.98
N LEU A 164 -13.01 -6.13 9.55
CA LEU A 164 -12.64 -7.53 9.38
C LEU A 164 -13.04 -7.98 7.98
N TRP A 165 -12.10 -8.57 7.26
CA TRP A 165 -12.36 -9.23 5.99
C TRP A 165 -11.65 -10.57 5.96
N ASP A 166 -12.38 -11.63 5.65
CA ASP A 166 -11.85 -12.98 5.65
C ASP A 166 -12.42 -13.76 4.48
N THR A 167 -11.55 -14.05 3.52
CA THR A 167 -11.89 -14.78 2.28
C THR A 167 -12.10 -16.28 2.47
N THR A 168 -11.77 -16.81 3.64
CA THR A 168 -11.96 -18.21 4.02
C THR A 168 -13.33 -18.46 4.66
N ASN A 169 -13.93 -17.39 5.21
CA ASN A 169 -15.27 -17.42 5.79
C ASN A 169 -16.36 -17.38 4.72
N ARG A 170 -17.54 -17.91 5.08
CA ARG A 170 -18.69 -17.99 4.16
C ARG A 170 -19.21 -16.64 3.69
N ASP A 171 -18.98 -15.58 4.47
CA ASP A 171 -19.48 -14.24 4.18
C ASP A 171 -18.75 -13.59 2.99
N HIS A 172 -17.46 -13.88 2.84
CA HIS A 172 -16.59 -13.33 1.79
C HIS A 172 -15.81 -14.43 1.05
N GLU A 173 -16.38 -15.63 0.94
CA GLU A 173 -15.71 -16.81 0.38
C GLU A 173 -15.14 -16.51 -1.02
N ASN A 174 -13.82 -16.61 -1.15
CA ASN A 174 -13.07 -16.31 -2.38
C ASN A 174 -13.32 -14.90 -2.97
N GLN A 175 -13.79 -13.95 -2.16
CA GLN A 175 -14.08 -12.59 -2.59
C GLN A 175 -13.14 -11.61 -1.89
N LEU A 176 -12.26 -10.97 -2.67
CA LEU A 176 -11.43 -9.88 -2.19
C LEU A 176 -12.23 -8.59 -1.98
N PRO A 177 -11.82 -7.71 -1.06
CA PRO A 177 -12.36 -6.36 -0.99
C PRO A 177 -11.95 -5.61 -2.25
N LYS A 178 -12.81 -4.70 -2.73
CA LYS A 178 -12.49 -3.83 -3.87
C LYS A 178 -11.55 -2.70 -3.47
N ILE A 179 -11.75 -2.15 -2.28
CA ILE A 179 -10.96 -1.05 -1.74
C ILE A 179 -10.50 -1.41 -0.33
N VAL A 180 -9.21 -1.22 -0.08
CA VAL A 180 -8.62 -1.24 1.26
C VAL A 180 -8.28 0.19 1.65
N LYS A 181 -8.89 0.66 2.72
CA LYS A 181 -8.62 1.95 3.30
C LYS A 181 -7.54 1.80 4.37
N LEU A 182 -6.43 2.49 4.17
CA LEU A 182 -5.29 2.48 5.07
C LEU A 182 -5.18 3.85 5.73
N THR A 183 -5.24 3.86 7.05
CA THR A 183 -4.97 5.06 7.87
C THR A 183 -3.75 4.78 8.74
N ILE A 184 -2.74 5.65 8.63
CA ILE A 184 -1.54 5.60 9.48
C ILE A 184 -1.33 6.94 10.16
N ALA A 185 -0.86 6.91 11.40
CA ALA A 185 -0.38 8.09 12.10
C ALA A 185 1.09 7.88 12.46
N LEU A 186 1.94 8.82 12.07
CA LEU A 186 3.36 8.81 12.44
C LEU A 186 3.65 9.91 13.44
N LYS A 187 4.60 9.63 14.34
CA LYS A 187 5.01 10.54 15.39
C LYS A 187 6.54 10.56 15.52
N ASP A 188 7.11 11.77 15.61
CA ASP A 188 8.55 11.91 15.88
C ASP A 188 8.81 11.56 17.35
N SER A 189 9.78 10.68 17.59
CA SER A 189 10.15 10.20 18.92
C SER A 189 11.13 11.11 19.64
N ASN A 190 11.60 12.19 19.01
CA ASN A 190 12.69 13.01 19.55
C ASN A 190 12.29 14.01 20.65
N GLU A 191 11.06 13.96 21.17
CA GLU A 191 10.62 14.93 22.17
C GLU A 191 10.87 14.49 23.62
N ARG A 192 11.69 15.29 24.30
CA ARG A 192 11.55 15.57 25.74
C ARG A 192 10.21 16.27 25.96
N SER A 193 9.17 15.48 26.24
CA SER A 193 8.03 15.71 27.15
C SER A 193 7.27 17.05 27.25
N ASP A 194 7.60 18.13 26.52
CA ASP A 194 6.99 19.46 26.78
C ASP A 194 6.52 20.23 25.51
N GLN A 195 6.66 19.69 24.29
CA GLN A 195 5.99 20.23 23.09
C GLN A 195 4.87 19.28 22.67
N GLU A 196 3.79 19.84 22.14
CA GLU A 196 2.64 19.04 21.69
C GLU A 196 3.13 17.96 20.73
N ASP A 197 2.92 16.71 21.10
CA ASP A 197 3.17 15.53 20.28
C ASP A 197 2.46 15.68 18.94
N LYS A 198 3.16 16.17 17.91
CA LYS A 198 2.59 16.38 16.58
C LYS A 198 2.56 15.06 15.84
N GLU A 199 1.42 14.41 15.89
CA GLU A 199 1.09 13.28 15.04
C GLU A 199 0.68 13.76 13.65
N VAL A 200 1.20 13.11 12.61
CA VAL A 200 0.79 13.36 11.23
C VAL A 200 -0.03 12.17 10.77
N PHE A 201 -1.28 12.44 10.37
CA PHE A 201 -2.21 11.45 9.87
C PHE A 201 -2.14 11.38 8.35
N PHE A 202 -2.07 10.16 7.84
CA PHE A 202 -2.16 9.85 6.42
C PHE A 202 -3.28 8.85 6.21
N GLU A 203 -4.05 9.09 5.16
CA GLU A 203 -5.15 8.23 4.76
C GLU A 203 -5.03 8.00 3.25
N THR A 204 -5.09 6.73 2.85
CA THR A 204 -5.06 6.33 1.44
C THR A 204 -6.10 5.24 1.18
N PHE A 205 -6.56 5.20 -0.07
CA PHE A 205 -7.49 4.21 -0.57
C PHE A 205 -6.77 3.39 -1.63
N ILE A 206 -6.66 2.09 -1.39
CA ILE A 206 -5.94 1.15 -2.24
C ILE A 206 -6.98 0.35 -3.01
N ASP A 207 -7.03 0.51 -4.32
CA ASP A 207 -7.83 -0.35 -5.19
C ASP A 207 -7.17 -1.74 -5.30
N VAL A 208 -7.98 -2.79 -5.21
CA VAL A 208 -7.55 -4.18 -5.40
C VAL A 208 -8.11 -4.67 -6.74
N PRO A 209 -7.35 -4.63 -7.84
CA PRO A 209 -7.87 -4.89 -9.18
C PRO A 209 -8.41 -6.30 -9.36
N MET A 210 -7.81 -7.29 -8.67
CA MET A 210 -8.21 -8.69 -8.76
C MET A 210 -9.53 -9.01 -8.05
N SER A 211 -10.13 -8.04 -7.34
CA SER A 211 -11.45 -8.18 -6.70
C SER A 211 -12.59 -8.35 -7.71
N GLU A 212 -12.47 -7.72 -8.89
CA GLU A 212 -13.50 -7.79 -9.94
C GLU A 212 -13.33 -9.02 -10.85
N PHE A 213 -12.12 -9.57 -10.94
CA PHE A 213 -11.79 -10.64 -11.88
C PHE A 213 -12.46 -11.97 -11.53
N TYR A 214 -12.77 -12.20 -10.25
CA TYR A 214 -13.42 -13.42 -9.77
C TYR A 214 -14.90 -13.16 -9.44
N MET A 215 -15.71 -12.96 -10.48
CA MET A 215 -17.13 -13.30 -10.37
C MET A 215 -17.25 -14.80 -10.60
N PRO A 216 -17.60 -15.63 -9.58
CA PRO A 216 -17.93 -17.01 -9.86
C PRO A 216 -19.04 -17.00 -10.92
N SER A 217 -18.88 -17.78 -12.00
CA SER A 217 -19.92 -17.86 -13.03
C SER A 217 -21.23 -18.09 -12.31
N GLN A 218 -22.19 -17.16 -12.41
CA GLN A 218 -23.52 -17.39 -11.90
C GLN A 218 -23.93 -18.73 -12.50
N LYS A 219 -24.04 -19.78 -11.66
CA LYS A 219 -24.65 -21.03 -12.11
C LYS A 219 -25.98 -20.58 -12.67
N ALA A 220 -26.09 -20.56 -14.00
CA ALA A 220 -27.30 -20.20 -14.69
C ALA A 220 -28.37 -21.00 -13.97
N ASN A 221 -29.32 -20.29 -13.33
CA ASN A 221 -30.41 -20.91 -12.62
C ASN A 221 -30.95 -21.99 -13.54
N ALA A 222 -30.63 -23.25 -13.23
CA ALA A 222 -31.19 -24.40 -13.88
C ALA A 222 -32.60 -24.50 -13.34
N ALA A 223 -33.43 -23.55 -13.76
CA ALA A 223 -34.86 -23.58 -13.63
C ALA A 223 -35.31 -24.85 -14.37
N GLY A 224 -35.61 -25.87 -13.57
CA GLY A 224 -36.47 -26.99 -13.91
C GLY A 224 -36.23 -27.66 -15.26
N LYS A 225 -35.11 -28.35 -15.46
CA LYS A 225 -35.09 -29.48 -16.39
C LYS A 225 -35.43 -30.75 -15.64
N ASN A 226 -36.74 -31.03 -15.56
CA ASN A 226 -37.24 -32.36 -15.24
C ASN A 226 -36.73 -33.33 -16.33
N PRO A 227 -35.95 -34.38 -15.99
CA PRO A 227 -35.38 -35.29 -16.97
C PRO A 227 -36.42 -36.16 -17.71
N ASN A 228 -37.71 -36.06 -17.39
CA ASN A 228 -38.78 -36.87 -17.98
C ASN A 228 -39.72 -36.12 -18.94
N ASN A 229 -39.29 -35.02 -19.58
CA ASN A 229 -40.12 -34.36 -20.60
C ASN A 229 -39.91 -35.02 -22.00
N PRO A 230 -40.92 -35.71 -22.58
CA PRO A 230 -40.78 -36.39 -23.87
C PRO A 230 -40.65 -35.45 -25.08
N ASN A 231 -40.84 -34.14 -24.90
CA ASN A 231 -40.89 -33.14 -25.98
C ASN A 231 -39.68 -32.19 -26.03
N ALA A 232 -38.54 -32.57 -25.45
CA ALA A 232 -37.32 -31.76 -25.59
C ALA A 232 -36.75 -31.86 -27.02
N PRO A 233 -36.47 -30.74 -27.72
CA PRO A 233 -35.82 -30.78 -29.01
C PRO A 233 -34.39 -31.33 -28.86
N THR A 234 -34.05 -32.30 -29.70
CA THR A 234 -32.72 -32.93 -29.74
C THR A 234 -31.64 -31.88 -30.07
N PRO A 235 -30.54 -31.80 -29.31
CA PRO A 235 -29.44 -30.91 -29.64
C PRO A 235 -28.74 -31.40 -30.91
N SER A 236 -28.81 -30.63 -31.98
CA SER A 236 -28.02 -30.83 -33.20
C SER A 236 -26.54 -30.61 -32.91
N MET A 237 -25.70 -31.58 -33.27
CA MET A 237 -24.24 -31.42 -33.19
C MET A 237 -23.77 -30.23 -34.04
N PRO A 238 -22.86 -29.38 -33.55
CA PRO A 238 -22.20 -28.40 -34.39
C PRO A 238 -21.20 -29.11 -35.32
N THR A 239 -21.37 -28.93 -36.62
CA THR A 239 -20.39 -29.34 -37.64
C THR A 239 -19.09 -28.53 -37.47
N PRO A 240 -17.90 -29.15 -37.53
CA PRO A 240 -16.65 -28.42 -37.46
C PRO A 240 -16.42 -27.63 -38.76
N SER A 241 -16.33 -26.30 -38.65
CA SER A 241 -15.91 -25.40 -39.72
C SER A 241 -14.40 -25.51 -39.93
N VAL A 242 -13.99 -25.99 -41.10
CA VAL A 242 -12.59 -26.01 -41.54
C VAL A 242 -12.14 -24.57 -41.88
N PRO A 243 -11.02 -24.06 -41.32
CA PRO A 243 -10.51 -22.74 -41.69
C PRO A 243 -9.92 -22.76 -43.10
N THR A 244 -10.40 -21.84 -43.94
CA THR A 244 -9.87 -21.58 -45.28
C THR A 244 -8.53 -20.85 -45.13
N VAL A 245 -7.43 -21.51 -45.53
CA VAL A 245 -6.10 -20.89 -45.62
C VAL A 245 -6.05 -20.06 -46.91
N THR A 246 -6.17 -18.74 -46.80
CA THR A 246 -5.84 -17.80 -47.88
C THR A 246 -4.33 -17.56 -47.89
N ASN A 247 -3.65 -18.07 -48.90
CA ASN A 247 -2.20 -17.95 -49.09
C ASN A 247 -1.85 -16.55 -49.65
N PRO A 248 -0.98 -15.74 -48.99
CA PRO A 248 -0.72 -14.36 -49.38
C PRO A 248 0.57 -14.19 -50.20
N PHE A 249 0.82 -15.05 -51.18
CA PHE A 249 1.94 -14.87 -52.11
C PHE A 249 1.49 -15.16 -53.54
N GLY A 250 1.22 -14.07 -54.27
CA GLY A 250 1.11 -14.10 -55.72
C GLY A 250 2.47 -14.40 -56.34
N VAL A 251 2.51 -15.43 -57.19
CA VAL A 251 3.54 -15.57 -58.22
C VAL A 251 2.84 -15.92 -59.53
N SER A 252 3.06 -15.05 -60.51
CA SER A 252 2.60 -15.13 -61.88
C SER A 252 3.33 -16.20 -62.69
N GLY A 253 2.61 -16.83 -63.62
CA GLY A 253 3.13 -17.63 -64.73
C GLY A 253 2.12 -18.73 -65.05
N GLY A 254 1.50 -18.86 -66.23
CA GLY A 254 1.89 -18.46 -67.57
C GLY A 254 2.18 -19.72 -68.39
N VAL A 255 1.28 -20.02 -69.35
CA VAL A 255 1.43 -20.97 -70.50
C VAL A 255 1.35 -22.46 -70.10
N GLY A 256 0.65 -23.38 -70.76
CA GLY A 256 -0.12 -23.43 -72.01
C GLY A 256 -0.32 -24.92 -72.37
N GLY A 257 -1.36 -25.24 -73.16
CA GLY A 257 -1.69 -26.60 -73.60
C GLY A 257 -3.16 -26.93 -73.47
#